data_AF-A0A972HA89-F1
#
_entry.id   AF-A0A972HA89-F1
#
_cell.length_a   1.000
_cell.length_b   1.000
_cell.length_c   1.000
_cell.angle_alpha   90.00
_cell.angle_beta   90.00
_cell.angle_gamma   90.00
#
_symmetry.space_group_name_H-M   'P 1'
#
loop_
_entity.id
_entity.type
_entity.pdbx_description
1 polymer ?
#
loop_
_entity_poly.entity_id
_entity_poly.type
_entity_poly.pdbx_seq_one_letter_code
_entity_poly.pdbx_strand_id
1 'polypeptide(L)'
;RNELWRKGATSGNTLRLVSITEDCDADTLLVRAIPAGPICHTGATTCFGSGADATELSRLFATIEDRIANPREGSYTAELSLSGVDAIARKVVEEATEVVIAAKNRDAGIQSDDLTEEAADLMYHLLVTLASQGVSLDDVLDVLRARAS
;
A
#
# COMPACT_ATOMS: atom_id res chain seq x y z
N ARG A 1 36.35 -9.09 -3.60
CA ARG A 1 36.40 -10.16 -4.62
C ARG A 1 36.77 -9.49 -5.93
N ASN A 2 37.91 -9.82 -6.54
CA ASN A 2 38.34 -9.28 -7.85
C ASN A 2 37.95 -10.24 -8.97
N GLU A 3 36.67 -10.59 -9.04
CA GLU A 3 36.14 -11.57 -9.98
C GLU A 3 34.68 -11.23 -10.31
N LEU A 4 34.20 -11.71 -11.45
CA LEU A 4 32.79 -11.61 -11.81
C LEU A 4 31.96 -12.44 -10.83
N TRP A 5 30.86 -11.85 -10.36
CA TRP A 5 29.93 -12.52 -9.46
C TRP A 5 28.52 -12.52 -10.04
N ARG A 6 27.91 -13.71 -10.05
CA ARG A 6 26.52 -13.88 -10.47
C ARG A 6 25.61 -13.83 -9.24
N LYS A 7 24.62 -12.92 -9.24
CA LYS A 7 23.61 -12.85 -8.16
C LYS A 7 22.97 -14.22 -7.95
N GLY A 8 22.96 -14.67 -6.70
CA GLY A 8 22.40 -15.97 -6.33
C GLY A 8 23.38 -17.14 -6.44
N ALA A 9 24.64 -16.94 -6.82
CA ALA A 9 25.63 -18.02 -6.93
C ALA A 9 25.80 -18.84 -5.64
N THR A 10 25.59 -18.23 -4.48
CA THR A 10 25.66 -18.91 -3.17
C THR A 10 24.29 -19.25 -2.61
N SER A 11 23.27 -18.42 -2.84
CA SER A 11 21.96 -18.56 -2.21
C SER A 11 20.89 -19.26 -3.06
N GLY A 12 21.16 -19.53 -4.35
CA GLY A 12 20.17 -20.02 -5.31
C GLY A 12 19.19 -18.94 -5.83
N ASN A 13 19.05 -17.81 -5.13
CA ASN A 13 18.15 -16.70 -5.50
C ASN A 13 18.75 -15.87 -6.65
N THR A 14 18.67 -16.43 -7.85
CA THR A 14 19.16 -15.84 -9.10
C THR A 14 18.17 -14.84 -9.71
N LEU A 15 18.65 -14.01 -10.63
CA LEU A 15 17.87 -13.08 -11.43
C LEU A 15 17.97 -13.49 -12.90
N ARG A 16 16.83 -13.84 -13.53
CA ARG A 16 16.76 -14.12 -14.96
C ARG A 16 16.50 -12.81 -15.71
N LEU A 17 17.46 -12.39 -16.53
CA LEU A 17 17.37 -11.16 -17.30
C LEU A 17 16.13 -11.14 -18.21
N VAL A 18 15.44 -10.00 -18.25
CA VAL A 18 14.32 -9.71 -19.16
C VAL A 18 14.71 -8.61 -20.15
N SER A 19 15.21 -7.47 -19.65
CA SER A 19 15.67 -6.36 -20.49
C SER A 19 16.74 -5.53 -19.79
N ILE A 20 17.50 -4.79 -20.59
CA ILE A 20 18.44 -3.76 -20.14
C ILE A 20 18.10 -2.50 -20.92
N THR A 21 17.97 -1.38 -20.22
CA THR A 21 17.70 -0.06 -20.80
C THR A 21 18.72 0.93 -20.25
N GLU A 22 19.26 1.76 -21.13
CA GLU A 22 20.20 2.85 -20.80
C GLU A 22 19.40 4.11 -20.48
N ASP A 23 19.94 4.99 -19.63
CA ASP A 23 19.41 6.34 -19.48
C ASP A 23 19.86 7.28 -20.61
N CYS A 24 19.51 8.56 -20.53
CA CYS A 24 19.63 9.49 -21.65
C CYS A 24 21.07 9.94 -21.96
N ASP A 25 21.97 9.88 -20.97
CA ASP A 25 23.40 10.17 -21.08
C ASP A 25 24.28 8.91 -20.98
N ALA A 26 23.65 7.73 -20.88
CA ALA A 26 24.28 6.42 -20.92
C ALA A 26 25.29 6.17 -19.79
N ASP A 27 25.01 6.70 -18.59
CA ASP A 27 25.81 6.43 -17.39
C ASP A 27 25.15 5.44 -16.42
N THR A 28 23.86 5.13 -16.65
CA THR A 28 23.08 4.20 -15.81
C THR A 28 22.32 3.17 -16.65
N LEU A 29 22.28 1.93 -16.15
CA LEU A 29 21.49 0.84 -16.73
C LEU A 29 20.34 0.42 -15.82
N LEU A 30 19.11 0.46 -16.35
CA LEU A 30 17.94 -0.18 -15.75
C LEU A 30 17.83 -1.63 -16.23
N VAL A 31 18.02 -2.57 -15.31
CA VAL A 31 17.91 -4.01 -15.58
C VAL A 31 16.58 -4.54 -15.05
N ARG A 32 15.73 -5.06 -15.95
CA ARG A 32 14.53 -5.81 -15.56
C ARG A 32 14.85 -7.29 -15.53
N ALA A 33 14.52 -7.97 -14.44
CA ALA A 33 14.80 -9.38 -14.27
C ALA A 33 13.71 -10.09 -13.44
N ILE A 34 13.52 -11.39 -13.69
CA ILE A 34 12.60 -12.24 -12.94
C ILE A 34 13.38 -12.97 -11.85
N PRO A 35 13.02 -12.80 -10.57
CA PRO A 35 13.70 -13.46 -9.46
C PRO A 35 13.33 -14.95 -9.35
N ALA A 36 14.29 -15.79 -8.95
CA ALA A 36 14.07 -17.21 -8.63
C ALA A 36 13.81 -17.47 -7.13
N GLY A 37 13.69 -16.41 -6.33
CA GLY A 37 13.51 -16.44 -4.88
C GLY A 37 13.75 -15.05 -4.27
N PRO A 38 13.76 -14.91 -2.94
CA PRO A 38 13.98 -13.63 -2.27
C PRO A 38 15.31 -12.97 -2.66
N ILE A 39 15.30 -11.68 -2.97
CA ILE A 39 16.50 -10.99 -3.45
C ILE A 39 17.36 -10.49 -2.31
N CYS A 40 16.74 -10.07 -1.20
CA CYS A 40 17.44 -9.59 -0.03
C CYS A 40 17.98 -10.75 0.84
N HIS A 41 19.09 -10.49 1.52
CA HIS A 41 19.71 -11.44 2.46
C HIS A 41 18.86 -11.70 3.72
N THR A 42 17.84 -10.87 3.98
CA THR A 42 16.88 -11.03 5.07
C THR A 42 15.68 -11.93 4.71
N GLY A 43 15.58 -12.37 3.45
CA GLY A 43 14.39 -13.04 2.94
C GLY A 43 13.33 -12.11 2.33
N ALA A 44 13.57 -10.79 2.33
CA ALA A 44 12.70 -9.83 1.64
C ALA A 44 12.85 -9.86 0.11
N THR A 45 11.83 -9.38 -0.61
CA THR A 45 11.79 -9.32 -2.08
C THR A 45 12.71 -8.24 -2.67
N THR A 46 13.06 -7.22 -1.89
CA THR A 46 13.94 -6.11 -2.27
C THR A 46 14.86 -5.71 -1.12
N CYS A 47 16.00 -5.09 -1.44
CA CYS A 47 16.94 -4.56 -0.45
C CYS A 47 16.42 -3.33 0.29
N PHE A 48 15.45 -2.62 -0.28
CA PHE A 48 14.95 -1.32 0.23
C PHE A 48 13.73 -1.45 1.16
N GLY A 49 13.46 -2.66 1.66
CA GLY A 49 12.30 -2.95 2.51
C GLY A 49 10.95 -2.83 1.77
N SER A 50 9.86 -2.82 2.51
CA SER A 50 8.47 -2.69 2.00
C SER A 50 8.14 -1.32 1.37
N GLY A 51 9.14 -0.47 1.11
CA GLY A 51 8.97 0.93 0.71
C GLY A 51 9.42 1.29 -0.71
N ALA A 52 10.11 0.39 -1.43
CA ALA A 52 10.80 0.74 -2.68
C ALA A 52 9.86 1.27 -3.78
N ASP A 53 8.62 0.78 -3.81
CA ASP A 53 7.53 1.20 -4.70
C ASP A 53 6.27 1.61 -3.92
N ALA A 54 6.41 1.97 -2.64
CA ALA A 54 5.25 2.23 -1.78
C ALA A 54 4.53 3.51 -2.18
N THR A 55 3.31 3.33 -2.70
CA THR A 55 2.34 4.42 -2.88
C THR A 55 2.01 5.09 -1.53
N GLU A 56 1.45 6.30 -1.55
CA GLU A 56 0.98 6.94 -0.30
C GLU A 56 -0.04 6.05 0.44
N LEU A 57 -0.84 5.29 -0.30
CA LEU A 57 -1.78 4.33 0.28
C LEU A 57 -1.06 3.18 1.00
N SER A 58 0.01 2.65 0.42
CA SER A 58 0.84 1.61 1.04
C SER A 58 1.54 2.11 2.30
N ARG A 59 2.05 3.36 2.29
CA ARG A 59 2.66 3.97 3.48
C ARG A 59 1.64 4.21 4.59
N LEU A 60 0.45 4.69 4.23
CA LEU A 60 -0.65 4.89 5.16
C LEU A 60 -1.09 3.56 5.79
N PHE A 61 -1.25 2.52 4.98
CA PHE A 61 -1.64 1.20 5.46
C PHE A 61 -0.61 0.62 6.44
N ALA A 62 0.68 0.68 6.11
CA ALA A 62 1.74 0.25 7.03
C ALA A 62 1.73 1.03 8.35
N THR A 63 1.40 2.33 8.30
CA THR A 63 1.26 3.16 9.52
C THR A 63 0.04 2.73 10.35
N ILE A 64 -1.06 2.38 9.71
CA ILE A 64 -2.27 1.86 10.37
C ILE A 64 -1.96 0.52 11.05
N GLU A 65 -1.30 -0.41 10.35
CA GLU A 65 -0.88 -1.69 10.90
C GLU A 65 0.05 -1.52 12.11
N ASP A 66 1.05 -0.62 12.03
CA ASP A 66 1.92 -0.31 13.16
C ASP A 66 1.12 0.21 14.37
N ARG A 67 0.15 1.10 14.17
CA ARG A 67 -0.66 1.65 15.27
C ARG A 67 -1.59 0.62 15.91
N ILE A 68 -2.05 -0.36 15.15
CA ILE A 68 -2.86 -1.48 15.67
C ILE A 68 -1.97 -2.45 16.44
N ALA A 69 -0.80 -2.80 15.91
CA ALA A 69 0.14 -3.74 16.54
C ALA A 69 0.87 -3.13 17.75
N ASN A 70 1.18 -1.83 17.69
CA ASN A 70 1.90 -1.06 18.69
C ASN A 70 1.08 0.18 19.11
N PRO A 71 0.00 -0.01 19.91
CA PRO A 71 -0.88 1.08 20.33
C PRO A 71 -0.12 2.19 21.05
N ARG A 72 -0.36 3.45 20.63
CA ARG A 72 0.15 4.65 21.31
C ARG A 72 -1.02 5.40 21.93
N GLU A 73 -0.81 5.92 23.13
CA GLU A 73 -1.81 6.74 23.82
C GLU A 73 -2.19 7.97 22.98
N GLY A 74 -3.49 8.24 22.83
CA GLY A 74 -4.02 9.32 22.00
C GLY A 74 -4.02 9.04 20.49
N SER A 75 -3.69 7.82 20.04
CA SER A 75 -3.80 7.45 18.63
C SER A 75 -5.24 7.08 18.27
N TYR A 76 -5.87 7.91 17.42
CA TYR A 76 -7.20 7.64 16.89
C TYR A 76 -7.35 6.23 16.30
N THR A 77 -6.37 5.78 15.51
CA THR A 77 -6.38 4.44 14.89
C THR A 77 -6.40 3.33 15.94
N ALA A 78 -5.60 3.48 17.00
CA ALA A 78 -5.52 2.48 18.07
C ALA A 78 -6.82 2.43 18.87
N GLU A 79 -7.36 3.59 19.24
CA GLU A 79 -8.64 3.71 19.98
C GLU A 79 -9.82 3.13 19.19
N LEU A 80 -9.89 3.43 17.89
CA LEU A 80 -10.92 2.91 17.01
C LEU A 80 -10.80 1.39 16.85
N SER A 81 -9.58 0.86 16.68
CA SER A 81 -9.36 -0.59 16.58
C SER A 81 -9.71 -1.33 17.87
N LEU A 82 -9.42 -0.75 19.04
CA LEU A 82 -9.78 -1.33 20.34
C LEU A 82 -11.30 -1.32 20.59
N SER A 83 -12.03 -0.41 19.94
CA SER A 83 -13.49 -0.30 20.02
C SER A 83 -14.21 -1.39 19.23
N GLY A 84 -13.48 -2.21 18.46
CA GLY A 84 -13.98 -3.39 17.77
C GLY A 84 -14.61 -3.11 16.40
N VAL A 85 -14.95 -4.20 15.70
CA VAL A 85 -15.39 -4.15 14.29
C VAL A 85 -16.64 -3.31 14.06
N ASP A 86 -17.57 -3.29 15.03
CA ASP A 86 -18.81 -2.51 14.92
C ASP A 86 -18.56 -1.00 14.93
N ALA A 87 -17.54 -0.54 15.67
CA ALA A 87 -17.16 0.88 15.70
C ALA A 87 -16.51 1.29 14.38
N ILE A 88 -15.62 0.45 13.84
CA ILE A 88 -14.98 0.67 12.54
C ILE A 88 -16.03 0.67 11.41
N ALA A 89 -16.92 -0.32 11.40
CA ALA A 89 -17.96 -0.45 10.37
C ALA A 89 -18.91 0.76 10.37
N ARG A 90 -19.22 1.31 11.54
CA ARG A 90 -20.02 2.54 11.66
C ARG A 90 -19.37 3.73 10.95
N LYS A 91 -18.06 3.92 11.15
CA LYS A 91 -17.31 4.97 10.44
C LYS A 91 -17.36 4.75 8.93
N VAL A 92 -17.11 3.54 8.44
CA VAL A 92 -17.22 3.26 6.99
C VAL A 92 -18.60 3.62 6.42
N VAL A 93 -19.69 3.34 7.16
CA VAL A 93 -21.06 3.69 6.74
C VAL A 93 -21.29 5.20 6.76
N GLU A 94 -20.78 5.89 7.78
CA GLU A 94 -20.84 7.36 7.92
C GLU A 94 -20.15 8.03 6.73
N GLU A 95 -18.87 7.74 6.51
CA GLU A 95 -18.08 8.34 5.43
C GLU A 95 -18.64 8.00 4.05
N ALA A 96 -19.13 6.77 3.84
CA ALA A 96 -19.76 6.39 2.57
C ALA A 96 -21.01 7.23 2.29
N THR A 97 -21.76 7.58 3.34
CA THR A 97 -22.94 8.45 3.22
C THR A 97 -22.52 9.88 2.90
N GLU A 98 -21.47 10.39 3.56
CA GLU A 98 -20.94 11.74 3.35
C GLU A 98 -20.36 11.92 1.94
N VAL A 99 -19.62 10.93 1.43
CA VAL A 99 -19.17 10.90 0.02
C VAL A 99 -20.34 11.04 -0.95
N VAL A 100 -21.43 10.29 -0.71
CA VAL A 100 -22.62 10.35 -1.57
C VAL A 100 -23.29 11.73 -1.49
N ILE A 101 -23.39 12.31 -0.29
CA ILE A 101 -23.97 13.65 -0.08
C ILE A 101 -23.11 14.71 -0.78
N ALA A 102 -21.79 14.71 -0.56
CA ALA A 102 -20.85 15.65 -1.16
C ALA A 102 -20.87 15.57 -2.69
N ALA A 103 -20.95 14.35 -3.26
CA ALA A 103 -21.07 14.16 -4.70
C ALA A 103 -22.37 14.77 -5.27
N LYS A 104 -23.51 14.55 -4.59
CA LYS A 104 -24.80 15.11 -5.02
C LYS A 104 -24.86 16.63 -4.91
N ASN A 105 -24.31 17.19 -3.84
CA ASN A 105 -24.26 18.64 -3.66
C ASN A 105 -23.40 19.29 -4.74
N ARG A 106 -22.24 18.71 -5.05
CA ARG A 106 -21.37 19.14 -6.14
C ARG A 106 -22.09 19.13 -7.49
N ASP A 107 -22.83 18.06 -7.81
CA ASP A 107 -23.63 17.96 -9.04
C ASP A 107 -24.72 19.04 -9.11
N ALA A 108 -25.34 19.36 -7.96
CA ALA A 108 -26.33 20.43 -7.83
C ALA A 108 -25.74 21.86 -7.78
N GLY A 109 -24.41 22.01 -7.83
CA GLY A 109 -23.73 23.32 -7.68
C GLY A 109 -23.82 23.92 -6.28
N ILE A 110 -24.15 23.12 -5.27
CA ILE A 110 -24.19 23.52 -3.85
C ILE A 110 -22.76 23.41 -3.31
N GLN A 111 -22.27 24.50 -2.72
CA GLN A 111 -20.99 24.48 -2.00
C GLN A 111 -21.22 23.83 -0.63
N SER A 112 -20.77 22.59 -0.48
CA SER A 112 -20.85 21.78 0.74
C SER A 112 -19.48 21.16 1.06
N ASP A 113 -19.46 20.23 2.01
CA ASP A 113 -18.30 19.42 2.40
C ASP A 113 -17.53 18.90 1.18
N ASP A 114 -16.19 18.87 1.29
CA ASP A 114 -15.31 18.56 0.17
C ASP A 114 -15.34 17.06 -0.12
N LEU A 115 -15.89 16.70 -1.27
CA LEU A 115 -15.88 15.32 -1.79
C LEU A 115 -14.50 14.65 -1.69
N THR A 116 -13.42 15.43 -1.79
CA THR A 116 -12.04 14.93 -1.65
C THR A 116 -11.73 14.50 -0.21
N GLU A 117 -12.17 15.28 0.78
CA GLU A 117 -11.99 14.97 2.21
C GLU A 117 -12.81 13.74 2.59
N GLU A 118 -14.10 13.71 2.24
CA GLU A 118 -14.97 12.56 2.51
C GLU A 118 -14.48 11.27 1.85
N ALA A 119 -13.94 11.37 0.62
CA ALA A 119 -13.36 10.22 -0.06
C ALA A 119 -12.08 9.74 0.64
N ALA A 120 -11.27 10.66 1.15
CA ALA A 120 -10.06 10.32 1.90
C ALA A 120 -10.40 9.63 3.23
N ASP A 121 -11.42 10.10 3.94
CA ASP A 121 -11.87 9.51 5.20
C ASP A 121 -12.49 8.12 4.98
N LEU A 122 -13.31 7.96 3.94
CA LEU A 122 -13.82 6.64 3.54
C LEU A 122 -12.67 5.67 3.23
N MET A 123 -11.67 6.11 2.46
CA MET A 123 -10.50 5.30 2.14
C MET A 123 -9.71 4.94 3.40
N TYR A 124 -9.48 5.90 4.30
CA TYR A 124 -8.80 5.66 5.58
C TYR A 124 -9.53 4.61 6.43
N HIS A 125 -10.84 4.75 6.61
CA HIS A 125 -11.64 3.82 7.40
C HIS A 125 -11.76 2.43 6.76
N LEU A 126 -11.76 2.35 5.43
CA LEU A 126 -11.62 1.07 4.73
C LEU A 126 -10.27 0.42 5.03
N LEU A 127 -9.17 1.16 4.98
CA LEU A 127 -7.84 0.64 5.33
C LEU A 127 -7.77 0.15 6.78
N VAL A 128 -8.34 0.89 7.74
CA VAL A 128 -8.44 0.44 9.14
C VAL A 128 -9.22 -0.87 9.25
N THR A 129 -10.32 -1.00 8.49
CA THR A 129 -11.10 -2.24 8.42
C THR A 129 -10.22 -3.41 7.96
N LEU A 130 -9.53 -3.25 6.82
CA LEU A 130 -8.67 -4.30 6.26
C LEU A 130 -7.60 -4.74 7.26
N ALA A 131 -6.88 -3.77 7.85
CA ALA A 131 -5.83 -4.05 8.83
C ALA A 131 -6.39 -4.78 10.08
N SER A 132 -7.55 -4.35 10.60
CA SER A 132 -8.18 -5.00 11.76
C SER A 132 -8.61 -6.45 11.50
N GLN A 133 -8.89 -6.80 10.24
CA GLN A 133 -9.30 -8.13 9.81
C GLN A 133 -8.13 -8.97 9.25
N GLY A 134 -6.90 -8.43 9.26
CA GLY A 134 -5.72 -9.11 8.71
C GLY A 134 -5.75 -9.30 7.19
N VAL A 135 -6.48 -8.45 6.47
CA VAL A 135 -6.55 -8.48 5.00
C VAL A 135 -5.44 -7.60 4.43
N SER A 136 -4.63 -8.14 3.51
CA SER A 136 -3.55 -7.41 2.87
C SER A 136 -4.08 -6.36 1.89
N LEU A 137 -3.47 -5.17 1.87
CA LEU A 137 -3.72 -4.18 0.83
C LEU A 137 -3.33 -4.71 -0.56
N ASP A 138 -2.28 -5.52 -0.67
CA ASP A 138 -1.85 -6.09 -1.95
C ASP A 138 -2.92 -7.02 -2.53
N ASP A 139 -3.61 -7.81 -1.70
CA ASP A 139 -4.70 -8.68 -2.15
C ASP A 139 -5.85 -7.86 -2.75
N VAL A 140 -6.20 -6.73 -2.13
CA VAL A 140 -7.23 -5.81 -2.64
C VAL A 140 -6.77 -5.16 -3.95
N LEU A 141 -5.50 -4.73 -4.03
CA LEU A 141 -4.93 -4.15 -5.24
C LEU A 141 -4.88 -5.15 -6.39
N ASP A 142 -4.61 -6.43 -6.13
CA ASP A 142 -4.68 -7.49 -7.14
C ASP A 142 -6.09 -7.66 -7.70
N VAL A 143 -7.11 -7.66 -6.83
CA VAL A 143 -8.51 -7.68 -7.26
C VAL A 143 -8.85 -6.45 -8.11
N LEU A 144 -8.37 -5.26 -7.75
CA LEU A 144 -8.60 -4.03 -8.53
C LEU A 144 -7.88 -4.07 -9.88
N ARG A 145 -6.63 -4.55 -9.93
CA ARG A 145 -5.87 -4.74 -11.18
C ARG A 145 -6.61 -5.65 -12.14
N ALA A 146 -7.20 -6.74 -11.65
CA ALA A 146 -7.99 -7.66 -12.45
C ALA A 146 -9.30 -7.05 -13.01
N ARG A 147 -9.79 -5.93 -12.45
CA ARG A 147 -10.94 -5.19 -13.00
C ARG A 147 -10.53 -4.18 -14.08
N ALA A 148 -9.27 -3.76 -14.09
CA ALA A 148 -8.74 -2.81 -15.06
C ALA A 148 -8.25 -3.48 -16.36
N SER A 149 -8.21 -4.81 -16.40
CA SER A 149 -7.92 -5.65 -17.57
C SER A 149 -9.19 -6.09 -18.27
#